data_AF-A0A259PLN6-F1
#
_entry.id   AF-A0A259PLN6-F1
#
_cell.length_a   1.000
_cell.length_b   1.000
_cell.length_c   1.000
_cell.angle_alpha   90.00
_cell.angle_beta   90.00
_cell.angle_gamma   90.00
#
_symmetry.space_group_name_H-M   'P 1'
#
loop_
_entity.id
_entity.type
_entity.pdbx_description
1 polymer ?
#
loop_
_entity_poly.entity_id
_entity_poly.type
_entity_poly.pdbx_seq_one_letter_code
_entity_poly.pdbx_strand_id
1 'polypeptide(L)'
;MAGGREIWGFPKKLAKPRLRVESDTLLGTLDYGSVRIATGTMGYKHEALDLEAVRKSLLAPNYLLKIIPDVDCSPRICELVTYFLEDVTVKGAWSGPAALELHAHALAPVASLPVLEVLSAVHLVSDLTLGLGKVVHDYLGK
;
A
#
# COMPACT_ATOMS: atom_id res chain seq x y z
N MET A 1 -3.66 -8.59 -10.81
CA MET A 1 -3.97 -9.03 -9.42
C MET A 1 -3.23 -10.32 -9.07
N ALA A 2 -3.38 -11.39 -9.87
CA ALA A 2 -2.71 -12.69 -9.74
C ALA A 2 -1.19 -12.59 -9.47
N GLY A 3 -0.41 -12.03 -10.40
CA GLY A 3 1.06 -11.99 -10.28
C GLY A 3 1.58 -11.36 -8.98
N GLY A 4 0.89 -10.35 -8.43
CA GLY A 4 1.26 -9.78 -7.13
C GLY A 4 1.16 -10.78 -5.98
N ARG A 5 0.10 -11.59 -5.98
CA ARG A 5 -0.15 -12.62 -4.95
C ARG A 5 0.78 -13.82 -5.14
N GLU A 6 0.97 -14.26 -6.39
CA GLU A 6 1.66 -15.50 -6.72
C GLU A 6 3.19 -15.37 -6.72
N ILE A 7 3.74 -14.23 -7.13
CA ILE A 7 5.19 -14.00 -7.17
C ILE A 7 5.68 -13.55 -5.79
N TRP A 8 5.22 -12.39 -5.31
CA TRP A 8 5.73 -11.77 -4.07
C TRP A 8 4.93 -12.11 -2.81
N GLY A 9 3.63 -12.42 -2.93
CA GLY A 9 2.75 -12.58 -1.77
C GLY A 9 2.02 -11.31 -1.34
N PHE A 10 1.80 -10.34 -2.24
CA PHE A 10 0.99 -9.17 -1.90
C PHE A 10 -0.43 -9.58 -1.48
N PRO A 11 -0.99 -9.10 -0.35
CA PRO A 11 -2.32 -9.47 0.16
C PRO A 11 -3.46 -8.76 -0.60
N LYS A 12 -3.43 -8.79 -1.93
CA LYS A 12 -4.36 -8.08 -2.80
C LYS A 12 -5.75 -8.72 -2.79
N LYS A 13 -6.78 -7.87 -2.72
CA LYS A 13 -8.19 -8.18 -2.99
C LYS A 13 -8.74 -7.20 -4.04
N LEU A 14 -9.79 -7.61 -4.75
CA LEU A 14 -10.46 -6.76 -5.73
C LEU A 14 -11.31 -5.70 -5.02
N ALA A 15 -11.13 -4.44 -5.40
CA ALA A 15 -11.89 -3.29 -4.93
C ALA A 15 -11.85 -2.17 -5.99
N LYS A 16 -12.50 -1.04 -5.73
CA LYS A 16 -12.53 0.13 -6.63
C LYS A 16 -11.84 1.33 -5.96
N PRO A 17 -10.49 1.39 -5.97
CA PRO A 17 -9.77 2.59 -5.54
C PRO A 17 -9.94 3.72 -6.56
N ARG A 18 -10.03 4.95 -6.10
CA ARG A 18 -9.96 6.17 -6.92
C ARG A 18 -9.11 7.21 -6.21
N LEU A 19 -8.30 7.93 -6.97
CA LEU A 19 -7.54 9.09 -6.51
C LEU A 19 -7.75 10.19 -7.53
N ARG A 20 -8.21 11.36 -7.10
CA ARG A 20 -8.44 12.51 -7.99
C ARG A 20 -8.23 13.82 -7.25
N VAL A 21 -7.96 14.87 -8.02
CA VAL A 21 -8.01 16.24 -7.53
C VAL A 21 -9.45 16.73 -7.67
N GLU A 22 -10.01 17.26 -6.59
CA GLU A 22 -11.34 17.86 -6.51
C GLU A 22 -11.14 19.29 -6.00
N SER A 23 -11.08 20.25 -6.93
CA SER A 23 -10.68 21.65 -6.66
C SER A 23 -9.35 21.77 -5.88
N ASP A 24 -9.40 22.14 -4.61
CA ASP A 24 -8.26 22.37 -3.72
C ASP A 24 -7.84 21.12 -2.92
N THR A 25 -8.53 19.99 -3.13
CA THR A 25 -8.40 18.78 -2.33
C THR A 25 -7.94 17.61 -3.20
N LEU A 26 -6.92 16.87 -2.74
CA LEU A 26 -6.64 15.52 -3.22
C LEU A 26 -7.55 14.53 -2.49
N LEU A 27 -8.46 13.91 -3.23
CA LEU A 27 -9.46 12.97 -2.71
C LEU A 27 -9.13 11.54 -3.11
N GLY A 28 -8.91 10.69 -2.11
CA GLY A 28 -8.80 9.25 -2.24
C GLY A 28 -10.06 8.54 -1.72
N THR A 29 -10.58 7.58 -2.47
CA THR A 29 -11.72 6.75 -2.03
C THR A 29 -11.49 5.28 -2.35
N LEU A 30 -11.95 4.39 -1.47
CA LEU A 30 -11.92 2.95 -1.68
C LEU A 30 -13.31 2.36 -1.45
N ASP A 31 -13.90 1.79 -2.50
CA ASP A 31 -15.16 1.04 -2.41
C ASP A 31 -14.90 -0.46 -2.54
N TYR A 32 -15.45 -1.26 -1.62
CA TYR A 32 -15.51 -2.72 -1.72
C TYR A 32 -16.93 -3.12 -2.16
N GLY A 33 -17.08 -3.56 -3.41
CA GLY A 33 -18.40 -3.75 -4.02
C GLY A 33 -19.12 -2.41 -4.21
N SER A 34 -20.18 -2.21 -3.43
CA SER A 34 -20.99 -0.98 -3.35
C SER A 34 -20.77 -0.18 -2.06
N VAL A 35 -19.92 -0.67 -1.15
CA VAL A 35 -19.72 -0.06 0.18
C VAL A 35 -18.43 0.75 0.19
N ARG A 36 -18.53 2.04 0.56
CA ARG A 36 -17.37 2.89 0.86
C ARG A 36 -16.69 2.39 2.14
N ILE A 37 -15.41 2.03 2.06
CA ILE A 37 -14.65 1.54 3.22
C ILE A 37 -13.51 2.46 3.65
N ALA A 38 -13.06 3.36 2.77
CA ALA A 38 -12.10 4.40 3.14
C ALA A 38 -12.31 5.69 2.32
N THR A 39 -12.25 6.83 2.98
CA THR A 39 -12.20 8.17 2.37
C THR A 39 -11.01 8.91 2.96
N GLY A 40 -10.06 9.34 2.13
CA GLY A 40 -8.92 10.15 2.52
C GLY A 40 -8.91 11.48 1.78
N THR A 41 -8.59 12.56 2.49
CA THR A 41 -8.45 13.90 1.90
C THR A 41 -7.10 14.50 2.27
N MET A 42 -6.58 15.35 1.39
CA MET A 42 -5.36 16.12 1.63
C MET A 42 -5.44 17.45 0.90
N GLY A 43 -5.01 18.55 1.54
CA GLY A 43 -4.85 19.83 0.86
C GLY A 43 -3.86 19.70 -0.31
N TYR A 44 -4.23 20.20 -1.49
CA TYR A 44 -3.49 19.90 -2.71
C TYR A 44 -2.15 20.66 -2.79
N LYS A 45 -1.05 19.93 -2.55
CA LYS A 45 0.34 20.40 -2.75
C LYS A 45 0.72 21.65 -1.94
N HIS A 46 0.33 21.70 -0.66
CA HIS A 46 0.56 22.87 0.20
C HIS A 46 2.05 23.15 0.46
N GLU A 47 2.83 22.12 0.77
CA GLU A 47 4.26 22.26 1.09
C GLU A 47 5.07 21.25 0.26
N ALA A 48 6.15 21.71 -0.36
CA ALA A 48 7.05 20.84 -1.10
C ALA A 48 8.00 20.10 -0.14
N LEU A 49 8.25 18.82 -0.41
CA LEU A 49 9.15 18.00 0.39
C LEU A 49 10.51 17.83 -0.29
N ASP A 50 11.53 17.49 0.50
CA ASP A 50 12.85 17.08 0.00
C ASP A 50 12.73 15.75 -0.77
N LEU A 51 13.01 15.80 -2.07
CA LEU A 51 12.87 14.67 -2.96
C LEU A 51 13.87 13.54 -2.64
N GLU A 52 15.08 13.85 -2.17
CA GLU A 52 16.06 12.82 -1.81
C GLU A 52 15.68 12.13 -0.50
N ALA A 53 15.15 12.88 0.47
CA ALA A 53 14.59 12.29 1.70
C ALA A 53 13.41 11.33 1.38
N VAL A 54 12.50 11.74 0.49
CA VAL A 54 11.38 10.89 0.03
C VAL A 54 11.90 9.68 -0.76
N ARG A 55 12.88 9.86 -1.64
CA ARG A 55 13.49 8.76 -2.38
C ARG A 55 14.12 7.74 -1.43
N LYS A 56 14.84 8.20 -0.41
CA LYS A 56 15.48 7.33 0.59
C LYS A 56 14.44 6.48 1.35
N SER A 57 13.26 7.01 1.64
CA SER A 57 12.20 6.22 2.29
C SER A 57 11.63 5.14 1.37
N LEU A 58 11.51 5.41 0.07
CA LEU A 58 11.07 4.42 -0.93
C LEU A 58 12.06 3.27 -1.14
N LEU A 59 13.35 3.49 -0.85
CA LEU A 59 14.40 2.47 -0.95
C LEU A 59 14.47 1.52 0.27
N ALA A 60 13.64 1.74 1.29
CA ALA A 60 13.55 0.84 2.44
C ALA A 60 13.03 -0.55 2.01
N PRO A 61 13.47 -1.63 2.69
CA PRO A 61 12.97 -2.97 2.41
C PRO A 61 11.48 -3.06 2.73
N ASN A 62 10.74 -3.75 1.86
CA ASN A 62 9.34 -4.10 2.08
C ASN A 62 9.25 -5.57 2.48
N TYR A 63 8.22 -5.93 3.26
CA TYR A 63 8.02 -7.30 3.75
C TYR A 63 6.60 -7.77 3.49
N LEU A 64 6.45 -9.01 3.03
CA LEU A 64 5.18 -9.65 2.71
C LEU A 64 5.15 -11.07 3.26
N LEU A 65 4.01 -11.47 3.82
CA LEU A 65 3.76 -12.87 4.18
C LEU A 65 3.10 -13.57 2.99
N LYS A 66 3.86 -14.40 2.27
CA LYS A 66 3.38 -15.18 1.13
C LYS A 66 2.82 -16.51 1.61
N ILE A 67 1.53 -16.74 1.36
CA ILE A 67 0.83 -17.98 1.72
C ILE A 67 0.15 -18.54 0.47
N ILE A 68 0.53 -19.75 0.07
CA ILE A 68 -0.13 -20.51 -1.01
C ILE A 68 -0.50 -21.89 -0.46
N PRO A 69 -1.79 -22.27 -0.49
CA PRO A 69 -2.21 -23.60 -0.08
C PRO A 69 -1.77 -24.67 -1.09
N ASP A 70 -1.60 -25.89 -0.61
CA ASP A 70 -1.60 -27.10 -1.44
C ASP A 70 -3.03 -27.47 -1.84
N VAL A 71 -3.19 -28.51 -2.65
CA VAL A 71 -4.49 -29.00 -3.14
C VAL A 71 -5.39 -29.56 -2.02
N ASP A 72 -4.82 -29.92 -0.88
CA ASP A 72 -5.54 -30.36 0.32
C ASP A 72 -5.79 -29.22 1.34
N CYS A 73 -5.51 -27.98 0.95
CA CYS A 73 -5.57 -26.77 1.77
C CYS A 73 -4.52 -26.66 2.89
N SER A 74 -3.58 -27.59 3.02
CA SER A 74 -2.41 -27.41 3.88
C SER A 74 -1.48 -26.31 3.33
N PRO A 75 -0.67 -25.61 4.14
CA PRO A 75 0.25 -24.61 3.62
C PRO A 75 1.36 -25.26 2.79
N ARG A 76 1.40 -24.96 1.48
CA ARG A 76 2.50 -25.38 0.59
C ARG A 76 3.66 -24.38 0.61
N ILE A 77 3.30 -23.10 0.65
CA ILE A 77 4.21 -21.95 0.80
C ILE A 77 3.71 -21.15 2.00
N CYS A 78 4.61 -20.86 2.94
CA CYS A 78 4.39 -19.94 4.04
C CYS A 78 5.72 -19.23 4.35
N GLU A 79 5.97 -18.12 3.66
CA GLU A 79 7.30 -17.48 3.60
C GLU A 79 7.18 -15.98 3.90
N LEU A 80 8.10 -15.44 4.69
CA LEU A 80 8.35 -14.00 4.74
C LEU A 80 9.25 -13.63 3.56
N VAL A 81 8.73 -12.83 2.65
CA VAL A 81 9.43 -12.33 1.46
C VAL A 81 9.79 -10.87 1.68
N THR A 82 11.02 -10.49 1.35
CA THR A 82 11.42 -9.09 1.21
C THR A 82 11.56 -8.71 -0.25
N TYR A 83 11.27 -7.46 -0.60
CA TYR A 83 11.55 -6.90 -1.93
C TYR A 83 11.92 -5.41 -1.83
N PHE A 84 12.54 -4.90 -2.88
CA PHE A 84 12.99 -3.51 -2.99
C PHE A 84 12.35 -2.82 -4.19
N LEU A 85 12.16 -1.52 -4.10
CA LEU A 85 11.90 -0.66 -5.26
C LEU A 85 13.25 -0.29 -5.88
N GLU A 86 13.36 -0.46 -7.18
CA GLU A 86 14.56 -0.20 -7.97
C GLU A 86 14.33 1.00 -8.90
N ASP A 87 15.41 1.60 -9.42
CA ASP A 87 15.36 2.69 -10.40
C ASP A 87 14.43 3.87 -10.01
N VAL A 88 14.35 4.18 -8.72
CA VAL A 88 13.40 5.16 -8.19
C VAL A 88 13.81 6.59 -8.57
N THR A 89 12.93 7.26 -9.31
CA THR A 89 13.01 8.69 -9.65
C THR A 89 11.78 9.42 -9.13
N VAL A 90 11.97 10.28 -8.11
CA VAL A 90 10.88 11.09 -7.55
C VAL A 90 10.71 12.35 -8.39
N LYS A 91 9.53 12.52 -9.01
CA LYS A 91 9.19 13.66 -9.88
C LYS A 91 8.62 14.84 -9.11
N GLY A 92 8.07 14.59 -7.93
CA GLY A 92 7.58 15.61 -7.01
C GLY A 92 6.95 14.97 -5.78
N ALA A 93 7.07 15.68 -4.64
CA ALA A 93 6.51 15.25 -3.37
C ALA A 93 6.04 16.47 -2.57
N TRP A 94 4.89 16.32 -1.91
CA TRP A 94 4.25 17.38 -1.14
C TRP A 94 3.62 16.85 0.14
N SER A 95 3.56 17.69 1.16
CA SER A 95 2.78 17.54 2.39
C SER A 95 1.61 18.54 2.43
N GLY A 96 0.71 18.34 3.38
CA GLY A 96 -0.46 19.19 3.59
C GLY A 96 -1.38 18.66 4.69
N PRO A 97 -2.37 19.46 5.13
CA PRO A 97 -3.38 19.01 6.09
C PRO A 97 -4.18 17.86 5.47
N ALA A 98 -4.52 16.86 6.28
CA ALA A 98 -5.16 15.64 5.79
C ALA A 98 -6.11 15.01 6.80
N ALA A 99 -7.05 14.23 6.29
CA ALA A 99 -7.98 13.43 7.07
C ALA A 99 -8.13 12.02 6.46
N LEU A 100 -8.45 11.05 7.31
CA LEU A 100 -8.74 9.68 6.90
C LEU A 100 -9.93 9.15 7.70
N GLU A 101 -10.94 8.66 7.00
CA GLU A 101 -12.10 7.99 7.55
C GLU A 101 -12.17 6.56 7.03
N LEU A 102 -12.46 5.61 7.92
CA LEU A 102 -12.59 4.18 7.62
C LEU A 102 -13.97 3.68 8.06
N HIS A 103 -14.59 2.83 7.24
CA HIS A 103 -15.86 2.18 7.59
C HIS A 103 -15.70 0.67 7.69
N ALA A 104 -16.46 0.06 8.60
CA ALA A 104 -16.45 -1.37 8.81
C ALA A 104 -16.95 -2.13 7.58
N HIS A 105 -16.28 -3.23 7.24
CA HIS A 105 -16.72 -4.15 6.20
C HIS A 105 -16.23 -5.56 6.49
N ALA A 106 -17.14 -6.54 6.54
CA ALA A 106 -16.84 -7.91 6.98
C ALA A 106 -15.72 -8.60 6.15
N LEU A 107 -15.63 -8.29 4.86
CA LEU A 107 -14.63 -8.86 3.96
C LEU A 107 -13.50 -7.90 3.58
N ALA A 108 -13.48 -6.69 4.14
CA ALA A 108 -12.44 -5.70 3.89
C ALA A 108 -12.19 -4.89 5.17
N PRO A 109 -11.64 -5.53 6.21
CA PRO A 109 -11.72 -5.07 7.59
C PRO A 109 -10.69 -3.97 7.91
N VAL A 110 -10.54 -2.97 7.03
CA VAL A 110 -9.58 -1.87 7.18
C VAL A 110 -9.80 -1.06 8.46
N ALA A 111 -11.06 -0.91 8.90
CA ALA A 111 -11.42 -0.23 10.13
C ALA A 111 -11.11 -1.02 11.42
N SER A 112 -10.55 -2.24 11.32
CA SER A 112 -10.07 -2.98 12.51
C SER A 112 -8.82 -2.35 13.13
N LEU A 113 -8.12 -1.50 12.36
CA LEU A 113 -7.10 -0.58 12.84
C LEU A 113 -7.72 0.83 12.82
N PRO A 114 -8.33 1.29 13.92
CA PRO A 114 -9.05 2.56 13.94
C PRO A 114 -8.09 3.75 13.81
N VAL A 115 -8.55 4.82 13.16
CA VAL A 115 -7.82 6.09 13.10
C VAL A 115 -7.99 6.81 14.44
N LEU A 116 -6.94 6.79 15.27
CA LEU A 116 -6.91 7.56 16.52
C LEU A 116 -6.51 9.01 16.25
N GLU A 117 -5.52 9.20 15.39
CA GLU A 117 -5.02 10.51 14.96
C GLU A 117 -4.36 10.39 13.58
N VAL A 118 -4.39 11.48 12.80
CA VAL A 118 -3.65 11.57 11.53
C VAL A 118 -2.33 12.28 11.81
N LEU A 119 -1.22 11.55 11.68
CA LEU A 119 0.11 12.06 12.01
C LEU A 119 0.78 12.84 10.87
N SER A 120 0.57 12.42 9.62
CA SER A 120 1.15 13.06 8.43
C SER A 120 0.43 12.61 7.16
N ALA A 121 0.63 13.36 6.07
CA ALA A 121 0.22 12.96 4.73
C ALA A 121 1.24 13.40 3.70
N VAL A 122 1.47 12.53 2.71
CA VAL A 122 2.42 12.77 1.61
C VAL A 122 1.73 12.40 0.29
N HIS A 123 1.76 13.34 -0.66
CA HIS A 123 1.41 13.11 -2.06
C HIS A 123 2.69 13.13 -2.88
N LEU A 124 2.98 12.06 -3.62
CA LEU A 124 4.17 11.99 -4.49
C LEU A 124 3.85 11.38 -5.85
N VAL A 125 4.71 11.70 -6.82
CA VAL A 125 4.73 11.10 -8.16
C VAL A 125 6.15 10.61 -8.44
N SER A 126 6.30 9.37 -8.91
CA SER A 126 7.61 8.77 -9.19
C SER A 126 7.55 7.77 -10.33
N ASP A 127 8.69 7.59 -11.00
CA ASP A 127 8.96 6.38 -11.78
C ASP A 127 9.75 5.39 -10.90
N LEU A 128 9.48 4.10 -11.08
CA LEU A 128 10.14 3.03 -10.34
C LEU A 128 10.03 1.69 -11.07
N THR A 129 10.96 0.79 -10.73
CA THR A 129 10.93 -0.63 -11.08
C THR A 129 10.55 -1.43 -9.82
N LEU A 130 9.63 -2.38 -9.95
CA LEU A 130 9.32 -3.32 -8.87
C LEU A 130 10.27 -4.52 -8.96
N GLY A 131 11.29 -4.54 -8.10
CA GLY A 131 12.25 -5.64 -8.02
C GLY A 131 11.60 -6.97 -7.60
N LEU A 132 12.22 -8.09 -7.96
CA LEU A 132 11.78 -9.41 -7.49
C LEU A 132 12.03 -9.60 -5.99
N GLY A 133 11.27 -10.50 -5.38
CA GLY A 133 11.38 -10.80 -3.95
C GLY A 133 12.44 -11.85 -3.62
N LYS A 134 12.91 -11.85 -2.37
CA LYS A 134 13.75 -12.88 -1.76
C LYS A 134 13.10 -13.39 -0.47
N VAL A 135 13.14 -14.71 -0.24
CA VAL A 135 12.71 -15.30 1.03
C VAL A 135 13.72 -14.95 2.13
N VAL A 136 13.24 -14.37 3.22
CA VAL A 136 14.04 -14.05 4.42
C VAL A 136 13.71 -14.95 5.61
N HIS A 137 12.56 -15.61 5.59
CA HIS A 137 12.18 -16.63 6.57
C HIS A 137 11.16 -17.60 5.97
N ASP A 138 11.37 -18.91 6.12
CA ASP A 138 10.40 -19.95 5.77
C ASP A 138 9.80 -20.55 7.04
N TYR A 139 8.49 -20.36 7.23
CA TYR A 139 7.77 -20.85 8.41
C TYR A 139 7.54 -22.36 8.40
N LEU A 140 7.76 -23.04 7.25
CA LEU A 140 7.65 -24.49 7.11
C LEU A 140 8.99 -25.20 7.37
N GLY A 141 10.05 -24.44 7.68
CA GLY A 141 11.35 -24.98 8.10
C GLY A 141 12.14 -25.70 7.00
N LYS A 142 11.90 -25.34 5.74
CA LYS A 142 12.66 -25.87 4.60
C LYS A 142 13.88 -25.01 4.28
#